data_AF-A0A5C6ZRK6-F1
#
_entry.id   AF-A0A5C6ZRK6-F1
#
_cell.length_a   1.000
_cell.length_b   1.000
_cell.length_c   1.000
_cell.angle_alpha   90.00
_cell.angle_beta   90.00
_cell.angle_gamma   90.00
#
_symmetry.space_group_name_H-M   'P 1'
#
loop_
_entity.id
_entity.type
_entity.pdbx_description
1 polymer ?
#
loop_
_entity_poly.entity_id
_entity_poly.type
_entity_poly.pdbx_seq_one_letter_code
_entity_poly.pdbx_strand_id
1 'polypeptide(L)' 'MKSLTLDLTRWEAHCILEALTELDAKWANICQTSKDEDEVADYGNDLIELRLTLKSVKEQAIAAFGPGVANFDRTPL' A
#
# COMPACT_ATOMS: atom_id res chain seq x y z
N MET A 1 -3.92 5.37 -22.44
CA MET A 1 -3.75 4.78 -21.09
C MET A 1 -4.72 3.61 -21.00
N LYS A 2 -4.28 2.41 -20.61
CA LYS A 2 -5.19 1.28 -20.36
C LYS A 2 -5.51 1.28 -18.87
N SER A 3 -6.78 1.08 -18.51
CA SER A 3 -7.23 1.04 -17.13
C SER A 3 -7.83 -0.32 -16.81
N LEU A 4 -7.65 -0.74 -15.56
CA LEU A 4 -8.33 -1.89 -14.95
C LEU A 4 -9.23 -1.36 -13.83
N THR A 5 -10.47 -1.83 -13.78
CA THR A 5 -11.43 -1.51 -12.72
C THR A 5 -11.73 -2.78 -11.93
N LEU A 6 -11.70 -2.68 -10.60
CA LEU A 6 -12.01 -3.78 -9.69
C LEU A 6 -13.10 -3.33 -8.73
N ASP A 7 -14.16 -4.13 -8.60
CA ASP A 7 -15.12 -4.00 -7.53
C ASP A 7 -14.65 -4.86 -6.35
N LEU A 8 -14.47 -4.25 -5.20
CA LEU A 8 -13.92 -4.90 -4.00
C LEU A 8 -14.97 -4.93 -2.90
N THR A 9 -15.08 -6.06 -2.21
CA THR A 9 -15.72 -6.13 -0.91
C THR A 9 -14.87 -5.41 0.15
N ARG A 10 -15.47 -5.12 1.32
CA ARG A 10 -14.74 -4.55 2.46
C ARG A 10 -13.49 -5.37 2.82
N TRP A 11 -13.60 -6.70 2.80
CA TRP A 11 -12.49 -7.57 3.19
C TRP A 11 -11.37 -7.59 2.15
N GLU A 12 -11.70 -7.63 0.86
CA GLU A 12 -10.68 -7.55 -0.20
C GLU A 12 -9.96 -6.20 -0.20
N ALA A 13 -10.69 -5.10 0.00
CA ALA A 13 -10.10 -3.78 0.16
C ALA A 13 -9.19 -3.71 1.40
N HIS A 14 -9.59 -4.32 2.51
CA HIS A 14 -8.77 -4.44 3.71
C HIS A 14 -7.46 -5.19 3.44
N CYS A 15 -7.52 -6.37 2.82
CA CYS A 15 -6.33 -7.15 2.48
C CYS A 15 -5.39 -6.42 1.51
N ILE A 16 -5.93 -5.74 0.49
CA ILE A 16 -5.12 -4.97 -0.46
C ILE A 16 -4.42 -3.81 0.26
N LEU A 17 -5.14 -3.07 1.12
CA LEU A 17 -4.54 -1.98 1.88
C LEU A 17 -3.45 -2.45 2.84
N GLU A 18 -3.65 -3.60 3.49
CA GLU A 18 -2.65 -4.20 4.37
C GLU A 18 -1.39 -4.55 3.56
N ALA A 19 -1.55 -5.27 2.46
CA ALA A 19 -0.44 -5.68 1.60
C ALA A 19 0.34 -4.48 1.02
N LEU A 20 -0.35 -3.43 0.57
CA LEU A 20 0.29 -2.20 0.08
C LEU A 20 1.06 -1.48 1.20
N THR A 21 0.52 -1.47 2.43
CA THR A 21 1.17 -0.85 3.59
C THR A 21 2.43 -1.61 4.00
N GLU A 22 2.39 -2.94 4.01
CA GLU A 22 3.56 -3.79 4.29
C GLU A 22 4.63 -3.64 3.20
N LEU A 23 4.22 -3.57 1.93
CA LEU A 23 5.15 -3.39 0.82
C LEU A 23 5.83 -2.01 0.85
N ASP A 24 5.10 -0.95 1.21
CA ASP A 24 5.67 0.39 1.41
C ASP A 24 6.76 0.35 2.48
N ALA A 25 6.47 -0.25 3.64
CA ALA A 25 7.43 -0.37 4.73
C ALA A 25 8.68 -1.16 4.31
N LYS A 26 8.49 -2.27 3.57
CA LYS A 26 9.58 -3.09 3.04
C LYS A 26 10.47 -2.29 2.10
N TRP A 27 9.90 -1.63 1.10
CA TRP A 27 10.67 -0.88 0.10
C TRP A 27 11.32 0.37 0.68
N ALA A 28 10.64 1.06 1.59
CA ALA A 28 11.23 2.16 2.34
C ALA A 28 12.44 1.70 3.17
N ASN A 29 12.38 0.52 3.79
CA ASN A 29 13.50 -0.06 4.52
C ASN A 29 14.68 -0.41 3.59
N ILE A 30 14.42 -0.94 2.40
CA ILE A 30 15.48 -1.20 1.39
C ILE A 30 16.16 0.12 1.01
N CYS A 31 15.39 1.16 0.68
CA CYS A 31 15.94 2.48 0.33
C CYS A 31 16.80 3.10 1.44
N GLN A 32 16.52 2.77 2.71
CA GLN A 32 17.25 3.31 3.86
C GLN A 32 18.48 2.47 4.25
N THR A 33 18.48 1.17 3.98
CA THR A 33 19.47 0.23 4.53
C THR A 33 20.38 -0.40 3.48
N SER A 34 20.00 -0.39 2.20
CA SER A 34 20.85 -0.91 1.14
C SER A 34 22.08 -0.03 0.92
N LYS A 35 23.17 -0.68 0.52
CA LYS A 35 24.43 -0.04 0.14
C LYS A 35 24.64 -0.07 -1.39
N ASP A 36 23.73 -0.71 -2.11
CA ASP A 36 23.72 -0.74 -3.56
C ASP A 36 22.91 0.46 -4.06
N GLU A 37 23.59 1.41 -4.71
CA GLU A 37 22.97 2.64 -5.19
C GLU A 37 21.94 2.38 -6.29
N ASP A 38 22.13 1.35 -7.12
CA ASP A 38 21.19 0.98 -8.18
C ASP A 38 19.92 0.39 -7.57
N GLU A 39 20.05 -0.45 -6.53
CA GLU A 39 18.90 -1.00 -5.80
C GLU A 39 18.08 0.12 -5.13
N VAL A 40 18.75 1.10 -4.50
CA VAL A 40 18.06 2.24 -3.89
C VAL A 40 17.32 3.06 -4.94
N ALA A 41 17.91 3.27 -6.12
CA ALA A 41 17.27 4.02 -7.20
C ALA A 41 16.04 3.28 -7.76
N ASP A 42 16.15 1.97 -8.01
CA ASP A 42 15.06 1.15 -8.54
C ASP A 42 13.87 1.11 -7.57
N TYR A 43 14.10 0.71 -6.31
CA TYR A 43 13.04 0.68 -5.31
C TYR A 43 12.52 2.08 -4.97
N GLY A 44 13.37 3.10 -5.00
CA GLY A 44 12.98 4.49 -4.71
C GLY A 44 11.98 5.03 -5.71
N ASN A 45 12.18 4.75 -7.00
CA ASN A 45 11.25 5.14 -8.06
C ASN A 45 9.91 4.39 -7.93
N ASP A 46 9.95 3.08 -7.74
CA ASP A 46 8.75 2.26 -7.60
C ASP A 46 7.97 2.58 -6.32
N LEU A 47 8.66 2.94 -5.23
CA LEU A 47 8.04 3.35 -3.96
C LEU A 47 7.19 4.61 -4.12
N ILE A 48 7.54 5.54 -5.01
CA ILE A 48 6.71 6.72 -5.28
C ILE A 48 5.37 6.29 -5.86
N GLU A 49 5.38 5.43 -6.88
CA GLU A 49 4.16 4.92 -7.51
C GLU A 49 3.30 4.08 -6.55
N LEU A 50 3.95 3.26 -5.71
CA LEU A 50 3.28 2.52 -4.65
C LEU A 50 2.56 3.45 -3.67
N ARG A 51 3.20 4.54 -3.24
CA ARG A 51 2.61 5.51 -2.30
C ARG A 51 1.43 6.26 -2.90
N LEU A 52 1.51 6.63 -4.18
CA LEU A 52 0.39 7.24 -4.90
C LEU A 52 -0.79 6.26 -4.99
N THR A 53 -0.49 4.99 -5.30
CA THR A 53 -1.49 3.91 -5.34
C THR A 53 -2.13 3.69 -3.97
N LEU A 54 -1.33 3.50 -2.92
CA LEU A 54 -1.80 3.31 -1.55
C LEU A 54 -2.67 4.46 -1.10
N LYS A 55 -2.27 5.71 -1.35
CA LYS A 55 -3.08 6.89 -1.04
C LYS A 55 -4.44 6.83 -1.71
N SER A 56 -4.48 6.59 -3.03
CA SER A 56 -5.72 6.55 -3.80
C SER A 56 -6.65 5.42 -3.34
N VAL A 57 -6.13 4.20 -3.15
CA VAL A 57 -6.92 3.05 -2.71
C VAL A 57 -7.43 3.27 -1.29
N LYS A 58 -6.62 3.84 -0.39
CA LYS A 58 -7.01 4.13 0.99
C LYS A 58 -8.15 5.15 1.07
N GLU A 59 -8.04 6.24 0.31
CA GLU A 59 -9.10 7.26 0.25
C GLU A 59 -10.42 6.66 -0.25
N GLN A 60 -10.39 5.86 -1.32
CA GLN A 60 -11.58 5.20 -1.87
C GLN A 60 -12.19 4.18 -0.91
N ALA A 61 -11.36 3.32 -0.30
CA ALA A 61 -11.82 2.30 0.63
C ALA A 61 -12.42 2.91 1.92
N ILE A 62 -11.81 3.97 2.47
CA ILE A 62 -12.36 4.67 3.64
C ILE A 62 -13.70 5.33 3.30
N ALA A 63 -13.82 5.94 2.12
CA ALA A 63 -15.09 6.52 1.67
C ALA A 63 -16.20 5.47 1.54
N ALA A 64 -15.88 4.26 1.06
CA ALA A 64 -16.84 3.18 0.86
C ALA A 64 -17.20 2.39 2.14
N PHE A 65 -16.22 2.12 3.01
CA PHE A 65 -16.35 1.15 4.12
C PHE A 65 -16.09 1.73 5.51
N GLY A 66 -15.77 3.02 5.59
CA GLY A 66 -15.37 3.69 6.83
C GLY A 66 -13.93 3.42 7.24
N PRO A 67 -13.41 4.14 8.27
CA PRO A 67 -12.00 4.10 8.65
C PRO A 67 -11.52 2.72 9.14
N GLY A 68 -12.43 1.89 9.65
CA GLY A 68 -12.10 0.55 10.14
C GLY A 68 -11.61 -0.42 9.05
N VAL A 69 -11.74 -0.09 7.76
CA VAL A 69 -11.16 -0.91 6.67
C VAL A 69 -9.64 -0.84 6.63
N ALA A 70 -9.04 0.22 7.20
CA ALA A 70 -7.60 0.42 7.24
C ALA A 70 -7.01 0.15 8.65
N ASN A 71 -7.76 -0.52 9.53
CA ASN A 71 -7.28 -0.95 10.83
C ASN A 71 -6.78 -2.40 10.76
N PHE A 72 -5.47 -2.60 10.76
CA PHE A 72 -4.82 -3.92 10.66
C PHE A 72 -4.47 -4.54 12.02
N ASP A 73 -4.95 -3.96 13.12
CA ASP A 73 -4.71 -4.50 14.46
C ASP A 73 -5.36 -5.88 14.63
N ARG A 74 -4.55 -6.86 15.05
CA ARG A 74 -4.96 -8.25 15.34
C ARG A 74 -5.02 -8.55 16.84
N THR A 75 -4.79 -7.55 17.69
CA THR A 75 -4.81 -7.71 19.15
C THR A 75 -6.20 -8.20 19.58
N PRO A 76 -6.30 -9.39 20.21
CA PRO A 76 -7.56 -9.84 20.77
C PRO A 76 -8.02 -8.86 21.86
N LEU A 77 -9.31 -8.52 21.85
CA LEU A 77 -9.95 -7.76 22.95
C LEU A 77 -9.86 -8.52 24.27
#